data_AF-A0A3D1N4Z0-F1
#
_entry.id   AF-A0A3D1N4Z0-F1
#
_cell.length_a   1.000
_cell.length_b   1.000
_cell.length_c   1.000
_cell.angle_alpha   90.00
_cell.angle_beta   90.00
_cell.angle_gamma   90.00
#
_symmetry.space_group_name_H-M   'P 1'
#
loop_
_entity.id
_entity.type
_entity.pdbx_description
1 polymer ?
#
loop_
_entity_poly.entity_id
_entity_poly.type
_entity_poly.pdbx_seq_one_letter_code
_entity_poly.pdbx_strand_id
1 'polypeptide(L)' 'MINTVREPLISLDQDLRVVSASRSFYEVFKVNPKETVGQLIYDLGNKQWDIPKLKELLETILPKKATFDNYEVEHDFAD' A
#
# COMPACT_ATOMS: atom_id res chain seq x y z
N MET A 1 -5.16 1.31 -28.69
CA MET A 1 -4.60 2.33 -27.78
C MET A 1 -3.94 1.58 -26.64
N ILE A 2 -2.66 1.81 -26.36
CA ILE A 2 -2.01 1.22 -25.18
C ILE A 2 -2.51 2.04 -23.99
N ASN A 3 -3.39 1.47 -23.16
CA ASN A 3 -3.71 2.07 -21.87
C ASN A 3 -2.46 1.91 -21.00
N THR A 4 -1.63 2.95 -20.90
CA THR A 4 -0.63 3.04 -19.83
C THR A 4 -1.38 3.12 -18.51
N VAL A 5 -1.68 1.97 -17.90
CA VAL A 5 -2.08 1.91 -16.49
C VAL A 5 -0.85 2.34 -15.71
N ARG A 6 -0.92 3.50 -15.06
CA ARG A 6 0.12 3.91 -14.12
C ARG A 6 0.06 2.93 -12.96
N GLU A 7 1.19 2.36 -12.55
CA GLU A 7 1.23 1.44 -11.42
C GLU A 7 0.63 2.12 -10.17
N PRO A 8 -0.22 1.43 -9.39
CA PRO A 8 -0.68 1.90 -8.10
C PRO A 8 0.50 2.13 -7.16
N LEU A 9 0.67 3.35 -6.68
CA LEU A 9 1.77 3.72 -5.77
C LEU A 9 1.21 4.39 -4.53
N ILE A 10 1.79 4.07 -3.38
CA ILE A 10 1.47 4.66 -2.08
C ILE A 10 2.76 5.03 -1.35
N SER A 11 2.75 6.17 -0.68
CA SER A 11 3.85 6.66 0.14
C SER A 11 3.41 6.65 1.61
N LEU A 12 4.24 6.06 2.46
CA LEU A 12 4.01 5.95 3.90
C LEU A 12 5.02 6.81 4.66
N ASP A 13 4.62 7.32 5.82
CA ASP A 13 5.54 7.88 6.80
C ASP A 13 6.16 6.78 7.69
N GLN A 14 6.99 7.20 8.65
CA GLN A 14 7.67 6.31 9.59
C GLN A 14 6.71 5.55 10.53
N ASP A 15 5.49 6.05 10.72
CA ASP A 15 4.44 5.41 11.54
C ASP A 15 3.54 4.51 10.67
N LEU A 16 3.96 4.23 9.43
CA LEU A 16 3.23 3.45 8.42
C LEU A 16 1.88 4.06 8.03
N ARG A 17 1.73 5.37 8.19
CA ARG A 17 0.54 6.10 7.78
C ARG A 17 0.70 6.65 6.37
N VAL A 18 -0.40 6.71 5.64
CA VAL A 18 -0.37 7.18 4.25
C VAL A 18 -0.13 8.68 4.17
N VAL A 19 0.95 9.08 3.50
CA VAL A 19 1.25 10.49 3.18
C VAL A 19 0.60 10.88 1.86
N SER A 20 0.71 10.03 0.85
CA SER A 20 0.08 10.24 -0.46
C SER A 20 -0.13 8.92 -1.19
N ALA A 21 -1.06 8.90 -2.14
CA ALA A 21 -1.24 7.79 -3.06
C ALA A 21 -1.49 8.30 -4.49
N SER A 22 -1.09 7.50 -5.48
CA SER A 22 -1.32 7.82 -6.88
C SER A 22 -2.81 7.73 -7.21
N ARG A 23 -3.22 8.41 -8.29
CA ARG A 23 -4.59 8.29 -8.83
C ARG A 23 -4.96 6.82 -9.14
N SER A 24 -4.02 6.06 -9.69
CA SER A 24 -4.20 4.64 -10.00
C SER A 24 -4.43 3.78 -8.76
N PHE A 25 -3.85 4.13 -7.61
CA PHE A 25 -4.10 3.43 -6.35
C PHE A 25 -5.56 3.54 -5.92
N TYR A 26 -6.12 4.76 -5.93
CA TYR A 26 -7.53 4.97 -5.61
C TYR A 26 -8.46 4.23 -6.58
N GLU A 27 -8.13 4.21 -7.87
CA GLU A 27 -8.95 3.55 -8.91
C GLU A 27 -8.90 2.02 -8.81
N VAL A 28 -7.71 1.43 -8.58
CA VAL A 28 -7.53 -0.03 -8.50
C VAL A 28 -8.11 -0.60 -7.21
N PHE A 29 -7.83 0.01 -6.07
CA PHE A 29 -8.27 -0.49 -4.76
C PHE A 29 -9.61 0.08 -4.29
N LYS A 30 -10.25 0.91 -5.13
CA LYS A 30 -11.57 1.51 -4.90
C LYS A 30 -11.69 2.23 -3.55
N VAL A 31 -10.60 2.87 -3.11
CA VAL A 31 -10.55 3.71 -1.89
C VAL A 31 -10.57 5.18 -2.25
N ASN A 32 -11.04 6.04 -1.35
CA ASN A 32 -11.02 7.50 -1.57
C ASN A 32 -9.94 8.20 -0.74
N PRO A 33 -9.43 9.37 -1.20
CA PRO A 33 -8.36 10.08 -0.50
C PRO A 33 -8.68 10.46 0.94
N LYS A 34 -9.94 10.82 1.24
CA LYS A 34 -10.36 11.26 2.58
C LYS A 34 -10.28 10.15 3.62
N GLU A 35 -10.51 8.91 3.19
CA GLU A 35 -10.43 7.71 4.04
C GLU A 35 -9.06 7.02 3.94
N THR A 36 -8.16 7.53 3.10
CA THR A 36 -6.85 6.92 2.86
C THR A 36 -5.72 7.71 3.52
N VAL A 37 -5.64 9.01 3.27
CA VAL A 37 -4.51 9.84 3.72
C VAL A 37 -4.56 9.99 5.25
N GLY A 38 -3.42 9.78 5.90
CA GLY A 38 -3.24 9.83 7.35
C GLY A 38 -3.67 8.56 8.09
N GLN A 39 -4.30 7.59 7.41
CA GLN A 39 -4.64 6.30 7.99
C GLN A 39 -3.45 5.36 7.99
N LEU A 40 -3.44 4.41 8.93
CA LEU A 40 -2.49 3.30 8.93
C LEU A 40 -2.73 2.42 7.69
N ILE A 41 -1.67 1.98 7.02
CA ILE A 41 -1.78 1.14 5.81
C ILE A 41 -2.67 -0.10 6.05
N TYR A 42 -2.61 -0.71 7.22
CA TYR A 42 -3.38 -1.91 7.57
C TYR A 42 -4.88 -1.67 7.75
N ASP A 43 -5.28 -0.42 7.99
CA ASP A 43 -6.68 -0.04 8.16
C ASP A 43 -7.33 0.40 6.84
N LEU A 44 -6.58 0.44 5.73
CA LEU A 44 -7.11 0.86 4.44
C LEU A 44 -8.11 -0.14 3.85
N GLY A 45 -9.22 0.41 3.34
CA GLY A 45 -10.33 -0.40 2.85
C GLY A 45 -10.90 -1.29 3.96
N ASN A 46 -11.29 -2.51 3.63
CA ASN A 46 -11.76 -3.48 4.62
C ASN A 46 -10.60 -4.25 5.29
N LYS A 47 -9.54 -3.53 5.71
CA LYS A 47 -8.28 -4.12 6.21
C LYS A 47 -7.60 -5.10 5.24
N GLN A 48 -7.84 -4.92 3.94
CA GLN A 48 -7.28 -5.76 2.88
C GLN A 48 -5.74 -5.69 2.79
N TRP A 49 -5.14 -4.69 3.42
CA TRP A 49 -3.69 -4.50 3.50
C TRP A 49 -3.10 -5.02 4.81
N ASP A 50 -3.92 -5.57 5.71
CA ASP A 50 -3.45 -6.34 6.88
C ASP A 50 -2.98 -7.73 6.44
N ILE A 51 -1.93 -7.74 5.61
CA ILE A 51 -1.32 -8.93 5.05
C ILE A 51 -0.12 -9.28 5.91
N PRO A 52 -0.05 -10.48 6.52
CA PRO A 52 1.06 -10.86 7.40
C PRO A 52 2.44 -10.65 6.77
N LYS A 53 2.56 -10.93 5.47
CA LYS A 53 3.81 -10.75 4.73
C LYS A 53 4.19 -9.28 4.53
N LEU A 54 3.20 -8.41 4.29
CA LEU A 54 3.41 -6.96 4.21
C LEU A 54 3.84 -6.39 5.58
N LYS A 55 3.21 -6.85 6.66
CA LYS A 55 3.60 -6.50 8.03
C LYS A 55 5.05 -6.87 8.34
N GLU A 56 5.45 -8.09 8.02
CA GLU A 56 6.84 -8.55 8.20
C GLU A 56 7.81 -7.63 7.43
N LEU A 57 7.47 -7.23 6.21
CA LEU A 57 8.31 -6.35 5.40
C LEU A 57 8.45 -4.97 6.02
N LEU A 58 7.34 -4.33 6.37
CA LEU A 58 7.34 -2.95 6.85
C LEU A 58 7.88 -2.82 8.27
N GLU A 59 7.61 -3.79 9.15
CA GLU A 59 7.94 -3.69 10.58
C GLU A 59 9.24 -4.40 10.97
N THR A 60 9.64 -5.44 10.22
CA THR A 60 10.83 -6.24 10.57
C THR A 60 11.98 -6.05 9.59
N ILE A 61 11.69 -6.00 8.28
CA ILE A 61 12.72 -5.97 7.24
C ILE A 61 13.17 -4.54 6.95
N LEU A 62 12.23 -3.61 6.72
CA LEU A 62 12.54 -2.21 6.41
C LEU A 62 13.35 -1.51 7.51
N PRO A 63 13.08 -1.68 8.82
CA PRO A 63 13.91 -1.03 9.83
C PRO A 63 15.36 -1.56 9.86
N LYS A 64 15.58 -2.79 9.37
CA LYS A 64 16.91 -3.42 9.28
C LYS A 64 17.61 -3.13 7.95
N LYS A 65 16.88 -2.70 6.92
CA LYS A 65 17.38 -2.46 5.56
C LYS A 65 16.94 -1.09 5.10
N ALA A 66 17.89 -0.19 4.83
CA ALA A 66 17.59 1.18 4.42
C ALA A 66 16.55 1.28 3.28
N THR A 67 16.59 0.35 2.33
CA THR A 67 15.60 0.17 1.28
C THR A 67 15.50 -1.31 0.87
N PHE A 68 14.41 -1.68 0.20
CA PHE A 68 14.31 -2.91 -0.58
C PHE A 68 13.58 -2.58 -1.89
N ASP A 69 13.86 -3.35 -2.93
CA ASP A 69 13.29 -3.16 -4.27
C ASP A 69 12.82 -4.52 -4.81
N ASN A 70 11.76 -4.53 -5.61
CA ASN A 70 11.15 -5.73 -6.23
C ASN A 70 10.83 -6.87 -5.25
N TYR A 71 10.36 -6.58 -4.03
CA TYR A 71 9.85 -7.61 -3.13
C TYR A 71 8.39 -7.91 -3.44
N GLU A 72 8.11 -9.13 -3.87
CA GLU A 72 6.76 -9.56 -4.22
C GLU A 72 5.95 -9.99 -2.99
N VAL A 73 4.73 -9.47 -2.90
CA VAL A 73 3.73 -9.87 -1.90
C VAL A 73 2.46 -10.21 -2.65
N GLU A 74 2.04 -11.47 -2.57
CA GLU A 74 0.78 -11.93 -3.15
C GLU A 74 -0.33 -11.89 -2.08
N HIS A 75 -1.50 -11.40 -2.48
CA HIS A 75 -2.71 -11.45 -1.66
C HIS A 75 -3.95 -11.52 -2.56
N ASP A 76 -4.84 -12.45 -2.23
CA ASP A 76 -6.14 -12.56 -2.88
C ASP A 76 -7.11 -11.57 -2.22
N PHE A 77 -7.50 -10.54 -2.96
CA PHE A 77 -8.52 -9.59 -2.53
C PHE A 77 -9.90 -10.21 -2.70
N ALA A 78 -10.67 -10.30 -1.62
CA ALA A 78 -12.09 -10.67 -1.70
C ALA A 78 -12.89 -9.47 -2.23
N ASP A 79 -13.66 -9.68 -3.30
CA ASP A 79 -14.54 -8.69 -3.95
C ASP A 79 -15.68 -8.18 -3.03
#